data_AF-A0A7K8NSY0-F1
#
_entry.id   AF-A0A7K8NSY0-F1
#
_cell.length_a   1.000
_cell.length_b   1.000
_cell.length_c   1.000
_cell.angle_alpha   90.00
_cell.angle_beta   90.00
_cell.angle_gamma   90.00
#
_symmetry.space_group_name_H-M   'P 1'
#
loop_
_entity.id
_entity.type
_entity.pdbx_description
1 polymer ?
#
loop_
_entity_poly.entity_id
_entity_poly.type
_entity_poly.pdbx_seq_one_letter_code
_entity_poly.pdbx_strand_id
1 'polypeptide(L)'
;GMAREEFEEYQRQLLEEKIERDKAFAHRKAERATVRMHLRGKYHLAQDERDDAQLHVAGGSVELPEELAAMVRREEEEEAEEDGALSFLTKLREVDFQALRGRAQDTVEEVKEKCSVM
;
A
#
# COMPACT_ATOMS: atom_id res chain seq x y z
N GLY A 1 -10.91 -51.72 -30.90
CA GLY A 1 -11.73 -50.85 -30.05
C GLY A 1 -11.26 -51.04 -28.64
N MET A 2 -11.03 -49.96 -27.91
CA MET A 2 -10.68 -50.01 -26.48
C MET A 2 -11.74 -50.83 -25.74
N ALA A 3 -11.35 -51.61 -24.73
CA ALA A 3 -12.32 -52.26 -23.87
C ALA A 3 -13.14 -51.18 -23.16
N ARG A 4 -14.42 -51.45 -22.90
CA ARG A 4 -15.34 -50.47 -22.29
C ARG A 4 -14.79 -49.89 -20.99
N GLU A 5 -14.11 -50.71 -20.21
CA GLU A 5 -13.46 -50.34 -18.95
C GLU A 5 -12.28 -49.37 -19.19
N GLU A 6 -11.41 -49.64 -20.17
CA GLU A 6 -10.28 -48.76 -20.53
C GLU A 6 -10.74 -47.38 -21.00
N PHE A 7 -11.88 -47.32 -21.71
CA PHE A 7 -12.45 -46.05 -22.16
C PHE A 7 -12.99 -45.22 -20.99
N GLU A 8 -13.65 -45.87 -20.02
CA GLU A 8 -14.16 -45.22 -18.82
C GLU A 8 -13.01 -44.71 -17.92
N GLU A 9 -11.93 -45.49 -17.78
CA GLU A 9 -10.72 -45.07 -17.07
C GLU A 9 -10.04 -43.88 -17.73
N TYR A 10 -9.90 -43.90 -19.06
CA TYR A 10 -9.35 -42.78 -19.81
C TYR A 10 -10.14 -41.49 -19.61
N GLN A 11 -11.48 -41.56 -19.60
CA GLN A 11 -12.32 -40.40 -19.31
C GLN A 11 -12.11 -39.86 -17.89
N ARG A 12 -11.95 -40.75 -16.90
CA ARG A 12 -11.65 -40.35 -15.51
C ARG A 12 -10.30 -39.65 -15.43
N GLN A 13 -9.26 -40.20 -16.04
CA GLN A 13 -7.92 -39.59 -16.05
C GLN A 13 -7.94 -38.19 -16.65
N LEU A 14 -8.65 -37.98 -17.76
CA LEU A 14 -8.79 -36.65 -18.37
C LEU A 14 -9.49 -35.64 -17.44
N LEU A 15 -10.49 -36.10 -16.70
CA LEU A 15 -11.20 -35.25 -15.73
C LEU A 15 -10.31 -34.92 -14.52
N GLU A 16 -9.59 -35.90 -13.98
CA GLU A 16 -8.65 -35.71 -12.88
C GLU A 16 -7.55 -34.72 -13.26
N GLU A 17 -6.91 -34.91 -14.41
CA GLU A 17 -5.86 -34.00 -14.89
C GLU A 17 -6.39 -32.58 -15.10
N LYS A 18 -7.63 -32.44 -15.59
CA LYS A 18 -8.28 -31.14 -15.72
C LYS A 18 -8.50 -30.48 -14.36
N ILE A 19 -8.99 -31.23 -13.37
CA ILE A 19 -9.22 -30.72 -12.02
C ILE A 19 -7.90 -30.28 -11.38
N GLU A 20 -6.83 -31.06 -11.52
CA GLU A 20 -5.51 -30.71 -11.00
C GLU A 20 -4.96 -29.45 -11.66
N ARG A 21 -5.09 -29.33 -12.98
CA ARG A 21 -4.70 -28.12 -13.72
C ARG A 21 -5.48 -26.90 -13.23
N ASP A 22 -6.80 -27.01 -13.14
CA ASP A 22 -7.66 -25.90 -12.72
C ASP A 22 -7.35 -25.45 -11.29
N LYS A 23 -7.07 -26.40 -10.37
CA LYS A 23 -6.59 -26.09 -9.02
C LYS A 23 -5.25 -25.35 -9.03
N ALA A 24 -4.27 -25.82 -9.80
CA ALA A 24 -2.97 -25.15 -9.91
C ALA A 24 -3.10 -23.74 -10.50
N PHE A 25 -3.98 -23.55 -11.48
CA PHE A 25 -4.27 -22.23 -12.05
C PHE A 25 -4.96 -21.30 -11.05
N ALA A 26 -5.92 -21.81 -10.27
CA ALA A 26 -6.58 -21.06 -9.21
C ALA A 26 -5.57 -20.60 -8.15
N HIS A 27 -4.69 -21.49 -7.69
CA HIS A 27 -3.64 -21.18 -6.72
C HIS A 27 -2.70 -20.07 -7.24
N ARG A 28 -2.16 -20.22 -8.45
CA ARG A 28 -1.27 -19.19 -9.05
C ARG A 28 -1.98 -17.86 -9.29
N LYS A 29 -3.29 -17.87 -9.54
CA LYS A 29 -4.08 -16.63 -9.66
C LYS A 29 -4.22 -15.94 -8.31
N ALA A 30 -4.50 -16.71 -7.26
CA ALA A 30 -4.58 -16.19 -5.90
C ALA A 30 -3.24 -15.64 -5.41
N GLU A 31 -2.10 -16.32 -5.66
CA GLU A 31 -0.76 -15.79 -5.38
C GLU A 31 -0.55 -14.40 -6.00
N ARG A 32 -0.89 -14.25 -7.30
CA ARG A 32 -0.78 -12.96 -7.99
C ARG A 32 -1.73 -11.91 -7.43
N ALA A 33 -2.94 -12.31 -7.02
CA ALA A 33 -3.90 -11.41 -6.39
C ALA A 33 -3.36 -10.92 -5.03
N THR A 34 -2.81 -11.81 -4.20
CA THR A 34 -2.15 -11.46 -2.94
C THR A 34 -1.07 -10.40 -3.15
N VAL A 35 -0.15 -10.61 -4.11
CA VAL A 35 0.92 -9.64 -4.42
C VAL A 35 0.33 -8.27 -4.76
N ARG A 36 -0.68 -8.24 -5.63
CA ARG A 36 -1.35 -7.02 -6.06
C ARG A 36 -2.05 -6.29 -4.91
N MET A 37 -2.76 -7.01 -4.03
CA MET A 37 -3.42 -6.43 -2.86
C MET A 37 -2.40 -5.76 -1.92
N HIS A 38 -1.27 -6.42 -1.68
CA HIS A 38 -0.21 -5.90 -0.82
C HIS A 38 0.43 -4.64 -1.40
N LEU A 39 0.74 -4.62 -2.70
CA LEU A 39 1.27 -3.42 -3.37
C LEU A 39 0.27 -2.27 -3.35
N ARG A 40 -1.03 -2.54 -3.54
CA ARG A 40 -2.06 -1.51 -3.41
C ARG A 40 -2.12 -0.95 -1.99
N GLY A 41 -2.01 -1.79 -0.98
CA GLY A 41 -1.90 -1.37 0.42
C GLY A 41 -0.68 -0.48 0.68
N LYS A 42 0.49 -0.89 0.18
CA LYS A 42 1.76 -0.13 0.32
C LYS A 42 1.65 1.28 -0.26
N TYR A 43 1.06 1.43 -1.44
CA TYR A 43 0.96 2.71 -2.15
C TYR A 43 -0.39 3.42 -1.97
N HIS A 44 -1.23 3.00 -1.02
CA HIS A 44 -2.56 3.57 -0.75
C HIS A 44 -3.46 3.65 -1.99
N LEU A 45 -3.37 2.67 -2.87
CA LEU A 45 -4.21 2.57 -4.06
C LEU A 45 -5.56 1.92 -3.71
N ALA A 46 -6.59 2.27 -4.48
CA ALA A 46 -7.91 1.66 -4.35
C ALA A 46 -7.85 0.14 -4.60
N GLN A 47 -8.54 -0.62 -3.74
CA GLN A 47 -8.65 -2.08 -3.86
C GLN A 47 -9.48 -2.49 -5.08
N ASP A 48 -9.25 -3.72 -5.55
CA ASP A 48 -9.93 -4.29 -6.71
C ASP A 48 -10.65 -5.58 -6.30
N GLU A 49 -11.99 -5.59 -6.42
CA GLU A 49 -12.85 -6.72 -6.06
C GLU A 49 -12.48 -8.01 -6.82
N ARG A 50 -11.83 -7.89 -7.98
CA ARG A 50 -11.37 -9.04 -8.77
C ARG A 50 -10.27 -9.81 -8.07
N ASP A 51 -9.45 -9.13 -7.27
CA ASP A 51 -8.37 -9.77 -6.50
C ASP A 51 -8.95 -10.57 -5.35
N ASP A 52 -9.96 -10.03 -4.66
CA ASP A 52 -10.71 -10.75 -3.62
C ASP A 52 -11.40 -12.00 -4.18
N ALA A 53 -12.04 -11.88 -5.34
CA ALA A 53 -12.67 -13.02 -6.02
C ALA A 53 -11.65 -14.13 -6.37
N GLN A 54 -10.43 -13.77 -6.78
CA GLN A 54 -9.37 -14.74 -7.11
C GLN A 54 -8.86 -15.47 -5.86
N LEU A 55 -8.77 -14.80 -4.71
CA LEU A 55 -8.47 -15.44 -3.43
C LEU A 55 -9.56 -16.43 -3.02
N HIS A 56 -10.82 -16.02 -3.12
CA HIS A 56 -11.97 -16.86 -2.74
C HIS A 56 -12.03 -18.16 -3.56
N VAL A 57 -11.73 -18.11 -4.88
CA VAL A 57 -11.71 -19.28 -5.75
C VAL A 57 -10.64 -20.30 -5.35
N ALA A 58 -9.52 -19.85 -4.78
CA ALA A 58 -8.46 -20.73 -4.30
C ALA A 58 -8.70 -21.27 -2.88
N GLY A 59 -9.84 -20.96 -2.25
CA GLY A 59 -10.17 -21.40 -0.89
C GLY A 59 -9.73 -20.44 0.21
N GLY A 60 -9.34 -19.20 -0.13
CA GLY A 60 -9.03 -18.15 0.83
C GLY A 60 -7.68 -17.49 0.62
N SER A 61 -7.09 -17.00 1.71
CA SER A 61 -5.82 -16.29 1.72
C SER A 61 -4.67 -17.19 1.29
N VAL A 62 -3.92 -16.74 0.27
CA VAL A 62 -2.61 -17.30 -0.08
C VAL A 62 -1.56 -16.40 0.54
N GLU A 63 -0.63 -16.97 1.30
CA GLU A 63 0.46 -16.24 1.93
C GLU A 63 1.44 -15.69 0.88
N LEU A 64 1.89 -14.46 1.12
CA LEU A 64 2.87 -13.81 0.28
C LEU A 64 4.27 -14.35 0.62
N PRO A 65 5.13 -14.67 -0.35
CA PRO A 65 6.53 -15.05 -0.10
C PRO A 65 7.25 -14.03 0.77
N GLU A 66 8.13 -14.52 1.66
CA GLU A 66 8.78 -13.71 2.69
C GLU A 66 9.55 -12.50 2.12
N GLU A 67 10.25 -12.67 1.00
CA GLU A 67 10.97 -11.60 0.30
C GLU A 67 10.03 -10.46 -0.14
N LEU A 68 8.85 -10.81 -0.68
CA LEU A 68 7.86 -9.84 -1.12
C LEU A 68 7.13 -9.22 0.08
N ALA A 69 6.90 -10.00 1.14
CA ALA A 69 6.33 -9.50 2.37
C ALA A 69 7.23 -8.46 3.04
N ALA A 70 8.56 -8.65 3.01
CA ALA A 70 9.53 -7.67 3.50
C ALA A 70 9.42 -6.33 2.75
N MET A 71 9.25 -6.34 1.43
CA MET A 71 9.05 -5.11 0.65
C MET A 71 7.75 -4.36 0.97
N VAL A 72 6.76 -5.03 1.56
CA VAL A 72 5.45 -4.44 1.91
C VAL A 72 5.46 -3.91 3.35
N ARG A 73 6.31 -4.45 4.22
CA ARG A 73 6.56 -3.84 5.53
C ARG A 73 7.06 -2.43 5.27
N ARG A 74 6.27 -1.45 5.72
CA ARG A 74 6.70 -0.05 5.70
C ARG A 74 7.98 0.00 6.53
N GLU A 75 9.07 0.45 5.94
CA GLU A 75 10.19 1.00 6.69
C GLU A 75 9.66 2.28 7.34
N GLU A 76 8.86 2.14 8.42
CA GLU A 76 8.37 3.26 9.23
C GLU A 76 9.51 3.91 10.03
N GLU A 77 10.74 3.40 9.90
CA GLU A 77 11.87 3.75 10.76
C GLU A 77 12.76 4.89 10.21
N GLU A 78 12.75 5.22 8.91
CA GLU A 78 13.64 6.29 8.40
C GLU A 78 12.96 7.65 8.13
N GLU A 79 11.63 7.73 7.95
CA GLU A 79 10.93 9.03 7.75
C GLU A 79 10.15 9.53 8.97
N ALA A 80 10.05 8.74 10.04
CA ALA A 80 9.29 9.13 11.24
C ALA A 80 10.07 10.01 12.22
N GLU A 81 11.42 10.08 12.13
CA GLU A 81 12.20 10.94 13.03
C GLU A 81 12.18 12.42 12.63
N GLU A 82 11.97 12.77 11.35
CA GLU A 82 12.12 14.16 10.91
C GLU A 82 10.81 14.91 10.61
N ASP A 83 9.69 14.25 10.29
CA ASP A 83 8.51 14.98 9.77
C ASP A 83 7.12 14.51 10.28
N GLY A 84 7.04 14.09 11.54
CA GLY A 84 5.75 13.94 12.22
C GLY A 84 4.98 15.27 12.29
N ALA A 85 3.64 15.24 12.32
CA ALA A 85 2.75 16.42 12.43
C ALA A 85 3.03 17.37 13.61
N LEU A 86 3.90 16.98 14.54
CA LEU A 86 4.36 17.75 15.71
C LEU A 86 5.78 18.32 15.55
N SER A 87 6.52 17.98 14.49
CA SER A 87 7.83 18.56 14.13
C SER A 87 7.73 20.07 13.92
N PHE A 88 6.58 20.53 13.42
CA PHE A 88 6.27 21.95 13.32
C PHE A 88 6.15 22.60 14.71
N LEU A 89 5.59 21.91 15.71
CA LEU A 89 5.44 22.45 17.07
C LEU A 89 6.79 22.53 17.80
N THR A 90 7.72 21.62 17.54
CA THR A 90 9.09 21.72 18.09
C THR A 90 9.84 22.89 17.46
N LYS A 91 9.71 23.09 16.14
CA LYS A 91 10.23 24.28 15.43
C LYS A 91 9.64 25.59 15.98
N LEU A 92 8.36 25.61 16.35
CA LEU A 92 7.73 26.79 16.97
C LEU A 92 8.22 27.11 18.39
N ARG A 93 8.72 26.11 19.14
CA ARG A 93 9.29 26.33 20.48
C ARG A 93 10.60 27.14 20.42
N GLU A 94 11.31 27.05 19.31
CA GLU A 94 12.59 27.75 19.09
C GLU A 94 12.39 29.18 18.52
N VAL A 95 11.16 29.56 18.16
CA VAL A 95 10.87 30.90 17.66
C VAL A 95 10.72 31.87 18.83
N ASP A 96 11.61 32.88 18.87
CA ASP A 96 11.49 33.99 19.82
C ASP A 96 10.38 34.96 19.38
N PHE A 97 9.20 34.79 19.99
CA PHE A 97 8.04 35.64 19.77
C PHE A 97 8.27 37.11 20.15
N GLN A 98 9.20 37.42 21.07
CA GLN A 98 9.50 38.82 21.41
C GLN A 98 10.30 39.50 20.30
N ALA A 99 11.32 38.82 19.75
CA ALA A 99 12.08 39.32 18.62
C ALA A 99 11.21 39.50 17.36
N LEU A 100 10.29 38.55 17.10
CA LEU A 100 9.33 38.65 15.99
C LEU A 100 8.38 39.83 16.18
N ARG A 101 7.86 40.03 17.40
CA ARG A 101 6.97 41.15 17.73
C ARG A 101 7.68 42.50 17.59
N GLY A 102 8.92 42.62 18.05
CA GLY A 102 9.72 43.84 17.91
C GLY A 102 9.88 44.22 16.44
N ARG A 103 10.32 43.29 15.59
CA ARG A 103 10.45 43.50 14.13
C ARG A 103 9.12 43.90 13.47
N ALA A 104 8.01 43.30 13.90
CA ALA A 104 6.70 43.65 13.37
C ALA A 104 6.25 45.06 13.80
N GLN A 105 6.61 45.50 15.01
CA GLN A 105 6.31 46.86 15.48
C GLN A 105 7.18 47.90 14.77
N ASP A 106 8.47 47.60 14.60
CA ASP A 106 9.41 48.49 13.90
C ASP A 106 8.99 48.73 12.44
N THR A 107 8.54 47.68 11.75
CA THR A 107 8.06 47.82 10.36
C THR A 107 6.74 48.59 10.26
N VAL A 108 5.85 48.47 11.26
CA VAL A 108 4.61 49.27 11.31
C VAL A 108 4.90 50.73 11.59
N GLU A 109 5.82 51.05 12.50
CA GLU A 109 6.30 52.42 12.75
C GLU A 109 6.95 53.00 11.49
N GLU A 110 7.83 52.25 10.82
CA GLU A 110 8.51 52.70 9.60
C GLU A 110 7.53 52.98 8.45
N VAL A 111 6.52 52.14 8.25
CA VAL A 111 5.46 52.36 7.24
C VAL A 111 4.59 53.56 7.61
N LYS A 112 4.27 53.72 8.90
CA LYS A 112 3.48 54.85 9.40
C LYS A 112 4.22 56.18 9.23
N GLU A 113 5.52 56.22 9.52
CA GLU A 113 6.35 57.40 9.26
C GLU A 113 6.41 57.74 7.77
N LYS A 114 6.64 56.74 6.90
CA LYS A 114 6.67 56.94 5.44
C LYS A 114 5.32 57.42 4.87
N CYS A 115 4.20 56.98 5.43
CA CYS A 115 2.87 57.48 5.06
C CYS A 115 2.53 58.85 5.66
N SER A 116 3.18 59.28 6.75
CA SER A 116 2.98 60.61 7.35
C SER A 116 3.76 61.73 6.66
N VAL A 117 4.75 61.37 5.83
CA VAL A 117 5.61 62.28 5.07
C VAL A 117 5.14 62.44 3.61
N MET A 118 4.11 61.69 3.18
CA MET A 118 3.34 61.92 1.94
C MET A 118 2.08 62.75 2.22
#